data_AF-A0A9E3D7P1-F1
#
_entry.id   AF-A0A9E3D7P1-F1
#
_cell.length_a   1.000
_cell.length_b   1.000
_cell.length_c   1.000
_cell.angle_alpha   90.00
_cell.angle_beta   90.00
_cell.angle_gamma   90.00
#
_symmetry.space_group_name_H-M   'P 1'
#
loop_
_entity.id
_entity.type
_entity.pdbx_description
1 polymer ?
#
loop_
_entity_poly.entity_id
_entity_poly.type
_entity_poly.pdbx_seq_one_letter_code
_entity_poly.pdbx_strand_id
1 'polypeptide(L)'
;MSADETNGAGAAETLPLRLSGSQPFTQQPGVFIMIGERTNVAGSPKFAKLVKEGKFEEAVSVARQQVENGANVIDICMDEGMIDGVAAMSRFLQLLQTEPEVAKVPFMLDSSKWEVIQAGLKCIQGKGIVNSISLKEGEEKFRQNAATVLKYGAAVVVMAFDEKGQAATYEDKIRICQRAYRILVDEVGFPA
;
A
#
# COMPACT_ATOMS: atom_id res chain seq x y z
N MET A 1 -19.20 -50.21 -18.24
CA MET A 1 -17.81 -49.87 -17.86
C MET A 1 -17.28 -48.97 -18.95
N SER A 2 -16.90 -47.71 -18.77
CA SER A 2 -16.92 -46.79 -17.63
C SER A 2 -16.80 -45.40 -18.26
N ALA A 3 -17.63 -44.45 -17.82
CA ALA A 3 -17.47 -43.05 -18.14
C ALA A 3 -16.19 -42.55 -17.47
N ASP A 4 -15.31 -41.91 -18.24
CA ASP A 4 -14.11 -41.24 -17.73
C ASP A 4 -14.48 -39.77 -17.49
N GLU A 5 -15.13 -39.52 -16.35
CA GLU A 5 -15.31 -38.18 -15.80
C GLU A 5 -13.97 -37.72 -15.21
N THR A 6 -13.14 -37.08 -16.03
CA THR A 6 -12.04 -36.29 -15.49
C THR A 6 -12.61 -35.00 -14.89
N ASN A 7 -12.78 -35.10 -13.59
CA ASN A 7 -13.15 -34.05 -12.64
C ASN A 7 -12.29 -32.80 -12.85
N GLY A 8 -12.79 -31.85 -13.64
CA GLY A 8 -12.24 -30.51 -13.75
C GLY A 8 -12.51 -29.76 -12.46
N ALA A 9 -11.64 -29.95 -11.46
CA ALA A 9 -11.60 -29.09 -10.29
C ALA A 9 -11.38 -27.65 -10.80
N GLY A 10 -12.45 -26.84 -10.77
CA GLY A 10 -12.40 -25.45 -11.21
C GLY A 10 -11.28 -24.74 -10.45
N ALA A 11 -10.28 -24.25 -11.17
CA ALA A 11 -9.31 -23.33 -10.59
C ALA A 11 -10.12 -22.19 -9.99
N ALA A 12 -9.96 -21.95 -8.68
CA ALA A 12 -10.62 -20.84 -8.01
C ALA A 12 -10.34 -19.57 -8.82
N GLU A 13 -11.39 -18.90 -9.27
CA GLU A 13 -11.26 -17.69 -10.07
C GLU A 13 -10.55 -16.64 -9.22
N THR A 14 -9.30 -16.33 -9.55
CA THR A 14 -8.50 -15.38 -8.78
C THR A 14 -9.08 -13.98 -8.95
N LEU A 15 -9.50 -13.37 -7.85
CA LEU A 15 -10.06 -12.02 -7.90
C LEU A 15 -8.93 -11.01 -8.20
N PRO A 16 -9.09 -10.12 -9.19
CA PRO A 16 -8.05 -9.14 -9.50
C PRO A 16 -7.95 -8.10 -8.38
N LEU A 17 -6.74 -7.58 -8.16
CA LEU A 17 -6.54 -6.44 -7.27
C LEU A 17 -7.29 -5.22 -7.85
N ARG A 18 -8.28 -4.73 -7.10
CA ARG A 18 -9.03 -3.50 -7.39
C ARG A 18 -8.60 -2.40 -6.44
N LEU A 19 -8.20 -1.27 -7.00
CA LEU A 19 -7.81 -0.02 -6.34
C LEU A 19 -8.56 1.14 -6.99
N SER A 20 -8.45 2.34 -6.42
CA SER A 20 -8.91 3.55 -7.11
C SER A 20 -8.25 4.82 -6.57
N GLY A 21 -8.01 5.78 -7.46
CA GLY A 21 -7.99 7.19 -7.13
C GLY A 21 -9.40 7.76 -7.35
N SER A 22 -9.50 8.85 -8.11
CA SER A 22 -10.76 9.33 -8.69
C SER A 22 -11.23 8.44 -9.85
N GLN A 23 -10.35 7.62 -10.42
CA GLN A 23 -10.67 6.61 -11.42
C GLN A 23 -10.39 5.19 -10.88
N PRO A 24 -11.18 4.19 -11.30
CA PRO A 24 -10.94 2.80 -10.92
C PRO A 24 -9.68 2.26 -11.59
N PHE A 25 -8.91 1.46 -10.83
CA PHE A 25 -7.77 0.70 -11.33
C PHE A 25 -7.97 -0.78 -11.00
N THR A 26 -8.11 -1.61 -12.03
CA THR A 26 -8.22 -3.07 -11.87
C THR A 26 -7.01 -3.73 -12.52
N GLN A 27 -6.24 -4.45 -11.72
CA GLN A 27 -5.08 -5.20 -12.19
C GLN A 27 -5.49 -6.18 -13.29
N GLN A 28 -4.70 -6.21 -14.37
CA GLN A 28 -4.90 -7.10 -15.50
C GLN A 28 -3.85 -8.22 -15.48
N PRO A 29 -4.22 -9.47 -15.76
CA PRO A 29 -3.28 -10.57 -15.88
C PRO A 29 -2.12 -10.23 -16.83
N GLY A 30 -0.88 -10.52 -16.42
CA GLY A 30 0.32 -10.24 -17.22
C GLY A 30 0.78 -8.78 -17.26
N VAL A 31 0.05 -7.85 -16.62
CA VAL A 31 0.45 -6.43 -16.53
C VAL A 31 1.16 -6.18 -15.20
N PHE A 32 2.38 -5.64 -15.28
CA PHE A 32 3.14 -5.21 -14.12
C PHE A 32 2.63 -3.85 -13.62
N ILE A 33 2.38 -3.73 -12.32
CA ILE A 33 1.94 -2.47 -11.69
C ILE A 33 3.17 -1.65 -11.32
N MET A 34 3.32 -0.49 -11.95
CA MET A 34 4.39 0.46 -11.64
C MET A 34 3.97 1.34 -10.45
N ILE A 35 4.74 1.28 -9.36
CA ILE A 35 4.56 2.14 -8.18
C ILE A 35 5.64 3.23 -8.23
N GLY A 36 5.22 4.50 -8.25
CA GLY A 36 6.14 5.64 -8.24
C GLY A 36 6.70 5.89 -6.84
N GLU A 37 8.03 5.78 -6.68
CA GLU A 37 8.76 5.86 -5.41
C GLU A 37 9.28 7.25 -5.02
N ARG A 38 9.24 8.24 -5.93
CA ARG A 38 9.99 9.51 -5.77
C ARG A 38 9.33 10.51 -4.83
N THR A 39 8.12 10.24 -4.37
CA THR A 39 7.36 10.98 -3.35
C THR A 39 7.68 10.47 -1.94
N ASN A 40 8.95 10.17 -1.70
CA ASN A 40 9.48 9.62 -0.47
C ASN A 40 10.57 10.55 0.09
N VAL A 41 10.37 11.08 1.31
CA VAL A 41 11.30 12.02 1.94
C VAL A 41 12.67 11.38 2.20
N ALA A 42 12.72 10.10 2.54
CA ALA A 42 13.99 9.41 2.75
C ALA A 42 14.68 9.01 1.43
N GLY A 43 13.90 8.69 0.40
CA GLY A 43 14.39 8.14 -0.87
C GLY A 43 14.67 9.16 -1.99
N SER A 44 14.12 10.38 -1.90
CA SER A 44 14.16 11.36 -3.00
C SER A 44 14.67 12.73 -2.53
N PRO A 45 15.94 13.10 -2.84
CA PRO A 45 16.53 14.36 -2.38
C PRO A 45 15.74 15.60 -2.83
N LYS A 46 15.16 15.58 -4.03
CA LYS A 46 14.33 16.67 -4.54
C LYS A 46 13.04 16.81 -3.72
N PHE A 47 12.36 15.70 -3.46
CA PHE A 47 11.11 15.71 -2.70
C PHE A 47 11.36 16.11 -1.24
N ALA A 48 12.38 15.54 -0.61
CA ALA A 48 12.80 15.87 0.74
C ALA A 48 13.05 17.38 0.92
N LYS A 49 13.76 18.01 -0.02
CA LYS A 49 14.01 19.46 0.00
C LYS A 49 12.71 20.25 -0.04
N LEU A 50 11.81 19.93 -0.95
CA LEU A 50 10.54 20.64 -1.11
C LEU A 50 9.66 20.52 0.14
N VAL A 51 9.53 19.31 0.70
CA VAL A 51 8.76 19.08 1.92
C VAL A 51 9.36 19.83 3.11
N LYS A 52 10.68 19.77 3.31
CA LYS A 52 11.38 20.46 4.41
C LYS A 52 11.29 21.98 4.29
N GLU A 53 11.25 22.52 3.08
CA GLU A 53 11.04 23.95 2.81
C GLU A 53 9.56 24.36 2.84
N GLY A 54 8.63 23.43 3.09
CA GLY A 54 7.19 23.70 3.13
C GLY A 54 6.54 23.94 1.75
N LYS A 55 7.26 23.64 0.67
CA LYS A 55 6.86 23.84 -0.73
C LYS A 55 6.05 22.64 -1.26
N PHE A 56 4.94 22.34 -0.60
CA PHE A 56 4.14 21.16 -0.93
C PHE A 56 3.50 21.26 -2.34
N GLU A 57 3.15 22.45 -2.78
CA GLU A 57 2.56 22.72 -4.10
C GLU A 57 3.57 22.39 -5.21
N GLU A 58 4.84 22.75 -5.04
CA GLU A 58 5.92 22.34 -5.93
C GLU A 58 6.16 20.82 -5.84
N ALA A 59 6.02 20.23 -4.65
CA ALA A 59 6.19 18.79 -4.45
C ALA A 59 5.15 17.95 -5.22
N VAL A 60 3.95 18.49 -5.49
CA VAL A 60 2.94 17.83 -6.36
C VAL A 60 3.51 17.54 -7.75
N SER A 61 4.40 18.39 -8.28
CA SER A 61 5.04 18.16 -9.59
C SER A 61 5.84 16.85 -9.65
N VAL A 62 6.38 16.38 -8.51
CA VAL A 62 7.10 15.11 -8.43
C VAL A 62 6.13 13.94 -8.62
N ALA A 63 4.96 14.00 -8.00
CA ALA A 63 3.90 13.01 -8.20
C ALA A 63 3.39 13.03 -9.65
N ARG A 64 3.10 14.22 -10.19
CA ARG A 64 2.62 14.40 -11.58
C ARG A 64 3.59 13.80 -12.59
N GLN A 65 4.88 14.13 -12.47
CA GLN A 65 5.91 13.59 -13.37
C GLN A 65 5.98 12.06 -13.33
N GLN A 66 5.72 11.43 -12.18
CA GLN A 66 5.70 9.96 -12.09
C GLN A 66 4.51 9.36 -12.82
N VAL A 67 3.31 9.95 -12.67
CA VAL A 67 2.11 9.51 -13.39
C VAL A 67 2.29 9.69 -14.91
N GLU A 68 2.81 10.85 -15.34
CA GLU A 68 3.13 11.11 -16.76
C GLU A 68 4.12 10.11 -17.34
N ASN A 69 5.05 9.60 -16.51
CA ASN A 69 6.02 8.58 -16.89
C ASN A 69 5.53 7.14 -16.68
N GLY A 70 4.23 6.94 -16.43
CA GLY A 70 3.60 5.61 -16.41
C GLY A 70 3.43 4.96 -15.04
N ALA A 71 3.63 5.69 -13.94
CA ALA A 71 3.28 5.16 -12.61
C ALA A 71 1.76 4.91 -12.52
N ASN A 72 1.38 3.68 -12.15
CA ASN A 72 -0.01 3.29 -11.94
C ASN A 72 -0.50 3.63 -10.52
N VAL A 73 0.42 3.71 -9.56
CA VAL A 73 0.18 4.03 -8.15
C VAL A 73 1.30 4.97 -7.70
N ILE A 74 1.02 5.89 -6.78
CA ILE A 74 2.03 6.76 -6.18
C ILE A 74 2.25 6.37 -4.72
N ASP A 75 3.48 6.01 -4.38
CA ASP A 75 3.93 5.76 -3.01
C ASP A 75 4.29 7.08 -2.32
N ILE A 76 3.78 7.30 -1.12
CA ILE A 76 3.93 8.55 -0.40
C ILE A 76 4.51 8.24 0.96
N CYS A 77 5.73 8.71 1.20
CA CYS A 77 6.43 8.51 2.47
C CYS A 77 6.89 9.85 3.05
N MET A 78 6.38 10.16 4.24
CA MET A 78 6.69 11.39 4.99
C MET A 78 7.55 11.14 6.22
N ASP A 79 8.12 9.93 6.34
CA ASP A 79 8.91 9.52 7.50
C ASP A 79 10.27 10.21 7.48
N GLU A 80 10.44 11.18 8.37
CA GLU A 80 11.72 11.82 8.65
C GLU A 80 11.68 12.45 10.05
N GLY A 81 12.82 12.48 10.75
CA GLY A 81 12.88 12.87 12.17
C GLY A 81 12.45 14.30 12.48
N MET A 82 12.55 15.22 11.52
CA MET A 82 12.22 16.65 11.68
C MET A 82 10.83 17.01 11.13
N ILE A 83 10.12 16.05 10.54
CA ILE A 83 8.81 16.26 9.91
C ILE A 83 7.70 15.68 10.79
N ASP A 84 6.66 16.48 11.03
CA ASP A 84 5.38 15.95 11.54
C ASP A 84 4.71 15.13 10.43
N GLY A 85 4.93 13.82 10.47
CA GLY A 85 4.43 12.90 9.45
C GLY A 85 2.91 12.89 9.32
N VAL A 86 2.16 13.07 10.42
CA VAL A 86 0.69 13.09 10.39
C VAL A 86 0.20 14.32 9.63
N ALA A 87 0.73 15.49 9.97
CA ALA A 87 0.39 16.74 9.31
C ALA A 87 0.85 16.75 7.85
N ALA A 88 2.08 16.31 7.58
CA ALA A 88 2.65 16.30 6.23
C ALA A 88 1.93 15.33 5.28
N MET A 89 1.62 14.11 5.75
CA MET A 89 0.85 13.12 4.97
C MET A 89 -0.53 13.67 4.61
N SER A 90 -1.25 14.17 5.62
CA SER A 90 -2.60 14.72 5.43
C SER A 90 -2.60 15.90 4.45
N ARG A 91 -1.69 16.85 4.64
CA ARG A 91 -1.56 18.04 3.78
C ARG A 91 -1.22 17.66 2.35
N PHE A 92 -0.25 16.77 2.16
CA PHE A 92 0.17 16.40 0.82
C PHE A 92 -0.92 15.62 0.07
N LEU A 93 -1.59 14.67 0.72
CA LEU A 93 -2.72 13.95 0.12
C LEU A 93 -3.88 14.87 -0.27
N GLN A 94 -4.16 15.91 0.52
CA GLN A 94 -5.17 16.92 0.16
C GLN A 94 -4.77 17.69 -1.10
N LEU A 95 -3.49 18.07 -1.23
CA LEU A 95 -2.98 18.73 -2.43
C LEU A 95 -2.95 17.81 -3.66
N LEU A 96 -2.62 16.53 -3.49
CA LEU A 96 -2.67 15.58 -4.61
C LEU A 96 -4.09 15.40 -5.16
N GLN A 97 -5.11 15.52 -4.30
CA GLN A 97 -6.52 15.44 -4.71
C GLN A 97 -7.01 16.68 -5.48
N THR A 98 -6.34 17.82 -5.38
CA THR A 98 -6.66 19.01 -6.18
C THR A 98 -6.00 18.99 -7.56
N GLU A 99 -5.10 18.04 -7.82
CA GLU A 99 -4.42 17.85 -9.10
C GLU A 99 -5.06 16.68 -9.88
N PRO A 100 -5.89 16.93 -10.90
CA PRO A 100 -6.70 15.88 -11.55
C PRO A 100 -5.87 14.72 -12.12
N GLU A 101 -4.72 15.02 -12.72
CA GLU A 101 -3.85 14.00 -13.33
C GLU A 101 -3.22 13.08 -12.29
N VAL A 102 -2.99 13.56 -11.07
CA VAL A 102 -2.47 12.72 -9.98
C VAL A 102 -3.61 12.05 -9.22
N ALA A 103 -4.71 12.76 -8.99
CA ALA A 103 -5.87 12.23 -8.27
C ALA A 103 -6.48 11.00 -8.94
N LYS A 104 -6.30 10.79 -10.25
CA LYS A 104 -6.83 9.62 -10.98
C LYS A 104 -6.23 8.29 -10.53
N VAL A 105 -4.97 8.27 -10.07
CA VAL A 105 -4.30 7.03 -9.67
C VAL A 105 -4.46 6.74 -8.17
N PRO A 106 -4.45 5.47 -7.74
CA PRO A 106 -4.43 5.13 -6.32
C PRO A 106 -3.15 5.60 -5.61
N PHE A 107 -3.25 5.79 -4.29
CA PHE A 107 -2.11 6.13 -3.44
C PHE A 107 -1.72 4.97 -2.53
N MET A 108 -0.41 4.74 -2.41
CA MET A 108 0.20 3.87 -1.41
C MET A 108 0.71 4.74 -0.25
N LEU A 109 0.16 4.52 0.94
CA LEU A 109 0.50 5.24 2.15
C LEU A 109 1.68 4.53 2.80
N ASP A 110 2.87 5.10 2.71
CA ASP A 110 4.10 4.53 3.24
C ASP A 110 4.52 5.21 4.55
N SER A 111 4.51 4.45 5.64
CA SER A 111 5.05 4.88 6.92
C SER A 111 5.30 3.71 7.86
N SER A 112 6.36 3.84 8.65
CA SER A 112 6.65 3.00 9.82
C SER A 112 5.79 3.33 11.04
N LYS A 113 5.07 4.47 11.01
CA LYS A 113 4.24 4.98 12.11
C LYS A 113 2.76 4.79 11.78
N TRP A 114 2.06 4.01 12.61
CA TRP A 114 0.67 3.66 12.36
C TRP A 114 -0.28 4.87 12.33
N GLU A 115 -0.02 5.87 13.16
CA GLU A 115 -0.79 7.11 13.21
C GLU A 115 -0.72 7.90 11.89
N VAL A 116 0.39 7.82 11.15
CA VAL A 116 0.56 8.46 9.83
C VAL A 116 -0.26 7.71 8.78
N ILE A 117 -0.23 6.38 8.79
CA ILE A 117 -1.09 5.54 7.94
C ILE A 117 -2.57 5.86 8.19
N GLN A 118 -3.00 5.90 9.46
CA GLN A 118 -4.39 6.21 9.80
C GLN A 118 -4.80 7.62 9.38
N ALA A 119 -3.90 8.60 9.47
CA ALA A 119 -4.15 9.95 8.97
C ALA A 119 -4.36 9.92 7.45
N GLY A 120 -3.47 9.24 6.72
CA GLY A 120 -3.59 9.08 5.27
C GLY A 120 -4.88 8.37 4.84
N LEU A 121 -5.26 7.28 5.52
CA LEU A 121 -6.49 6.54 5.25
C LEU A 121 -7.76 7.40 5.43
N LYS A 122 -7.74 8.35 6.36
CA LYS A 122 -8.85 9.32 6.54
C LYS A 122 -8.89 10.37 5.44
N CYS A 123 -7.78 10.61 4.74
CA CYS A 123 -7.66 11.65 3.73
C CYS A 123 -7.94 11.17 2.31
N ILE A 124 -7.73 9.89 2.00
CA ILE A 124 -7.96 9.36 0.65
C ILE A 124 -9.44 9.04 0.40
N GLN A 125 -9.94 9.38 -0.79
CA GLN A 125 -11.32 9.06 -1.21
C GLN A 125 -11.44 7.66 -1.83
N GLY A 126 -10.45 7.28 -2.65
CA GLY A 126 -10.42 6.00 -3.35
C GLY A 126 -9.82 4.86 -2.53
N LYS A 127 -9.82 3.65 -3.10
CA LYS A 127 -9.19 2.47 -2.50
C LYS A 127 -7.67 2.52 -2.70
N GLY A 128 -6.96 3.03 -1.70
CA GLY A 128 -5.50 3.04 -1.65
C GLY A 128 -4.89 1.76 -1.09
N ILE A 129 -3.58 1.81 -0.85
CA ILE A 129 -2.77 0.71 -0.30
C ILE A 129 -2.08 1.18 0.97
N VAL A 130 -2.11 0.36 2.03
CA VAL A 130 -1.29 0.55 3.23
C VAL A 130 0.07 -0.10 3.03
N ASN A 131 1.14 0.68 3.16
CA ASN A 131 2.52 0.24 3.19
C ASN A 131 3.14 0.63 4.54
N SER A 132 3.20 -0.24 5.54
CA SER A 132 2.83 -1.66 5.52
C SER A 132 2.43 -2.12 6.93
N ILE A 133 2.00 -3.37 7.05
CA ILE A 133 1.88 -4.06 8.33
C ILE A 133 2.83 -5.27 8.39
N SER A 134 3.15 -5.74 9.60
CA SER A 134 4.02 -6.90 9.79
C SER A 134 3.77 -7.57 11.14
N LEU A 135 4.37 -8.75 11.33
CA LEU A 135 4.32 -9.51 12.58
C LEU A 135 5.41 -9.07 13.59
N LYS A 136 6.16 -8.00 13.29
CA LYS A 136 7.27 -7.49 14.14
C LYS A 136 6.87 -7.27 15.60
N GLU A 137 5.69 -6.69 15.82
CA GLU A 137 5.15 -6.36 17.14
C GLU A 137 4.21 -7.47 17.67
N GLY A 138 4.27 -8.66 17.07
CA GLY A 138 3.41 -9.80 17.38
C GLY A 138 2.07 -9.78 16.67
N GLU A 139 1.37 -10.90 16.76
CA GLU A 139 0.15 -11.13 15.99
C GLU A 139 -1.03 -10.25 16.42
N GLU A 140 -1.14 -9.91 17.71
CA GLU A 140 -2.24 -9.09 18.21
C GLU A 140 -2.25 -7.71 17.54
N LYS A 141 -1.07 -7.06 17.48
CA LYS A 141 -0.91 -5.78 16.80
C LYS A 141 -1.18 -5.92 15.30
N PHE A 142 -0.71 -7.00 14.69
CA PHE A 142 -0.96 -7.30 13.28
C PHE A 142 -2.46 -7.43 12.98
N ARG A 143 -3.22 -8.18 13.79
CA ARG A 143 -4.68 -8.32 13.66
C ARG A 143 -5.41 -6.99 13.82
N GLN A 144 -5.05 -6.19 14.83
CA GLN A 144 -5.65 -4.87 15.06
C GLN A 144 -5.45 -3.92 13.86
N ASN A 145 -4.22 -3.88 13.34
CA ASN A 145 -3.91 -3.07 12.17
C ASN A 145 -4.64 -3.61 10.94
N ALA A 146 -4.61 -4.93 10.69
CA ALA A 146 -5.30 -5.56 9.57
C ALA A 146 -6.82 -5.32 9.59
N ALA A 147 -7.48 -5.49 10.75
CA ALA A 147 -8.90 -5.21 10.91
C ALA A 147 -9.24 -3.74 10.62
N THR A 148 -8.34 -2.82 10.99
CA THR A 148 -8.48 -1.40 10.64
C THR A 148 -8.35 -1.20 9.13
N VAL A 149 -7.34 -1.79 8.48
CA VAL A 149 -7.19 -1.68 7.01
C VAL A 149 -8.43 -2.19 6.30
N LEU A 150 -8.96 -3.35 6.72
CA LEU A 150 -10.19 -3.93 6.18
C LEU A 150 -11.39 -3.01 6.38
N LYS A 151 -11.51 -2.37 7.55
CA LYS A 151 -12.58 -1.40 7.85
C LYS A 151 -12.54 -0.17 6.94
N TYR A 152 -11.36 0.30 6.54
CA TYR A 152 -11.21 1.38 5.55
C TYR A 152 -11.38 0.87 4.10
N GLY A 153 -11.44 -0.46 3.89
CA GLY A 153 -11.54 -1.06 2.55
C GLY A 153 -10.28 -0.93 1.71
N ALA A 154 -9.13 -0.64 2.32
CA ALA A 154 -7.85 -0.47 1.62
C ALA A 154 -7.16 -1.82 1.33
N ALA A 155 -6.27 -1.84 0.35
CA ALA A 155 -5.32 -2.95 0.17
C ALA A 155 -4.15 -2.82 1.15
N VAL A 156 -3.34 -3.88 1.30
CA VAL A 156 -2.24 -3.89 2.26
C VAL A 156 -1.00 -4.59 1.73
N VAL A 157 0.16 -3.99 1.97
CA VAL A 157 1.47 -4.62 1.86
C VAL A 157 1.79 -5.27 3.21
N VAL A 158 2.16 -6.55 3.18
CA VAL A 158 2.63 -7.29 4.35
C VAL A 158 4.13 -7.50 4.23
N MET A 159 4.89 -6.94 5.17
CA MET A 159 6.33 -7.16 5.21
C MET A 159 6.63 -8.55 5.76
N ALA A 160 7.60 -9.24 5.15
CA ALA A 160 8.20 -10.45 5.70
C ALA A 160 9.12 -10.10 6.89
N PHE A 161 8.51 -9.67 7.98
CA PHE A 161 9.14 -9.29 9.24
C PHE A 161 8.25 -9.82 10.37
N ASP A 162 8.82 -10.65 11.24
CA ASP A 162 8.12 -11.19 12.42
C ASP A 162 8.88 -10.87 13.72
N GLU A 163 8.45 -11.47 14.83
CA GLU A 163 9.03 -11.27 16.17
C GLU A 163 10.51 -11.68 16.25
N LYS A 164 11.01 -12.45 15.27
CA LYS A 164 12.41 -12.87 15.17
C LYS A 164 13.24 -11.95 14.28
N GLY A 165 12.62 -10.96 13.64
CA GLY A 165 13.30 -10.00 12.78
C GLY A 165 12.85 -10.06 11.32
N GLN A 166 13.62 -9.39 10.47
CA GLN A 166 13.39 -9.35 9.03
C GLN A 166 13.79 -10.68 8.37
N ALA A 167 12.96 -11.17 7.45
CA ALA A 167 13.22 -12.41 6.72
C ALA A 167 14.46 -12.30 5.82
N ALA A 168 15.56 -12.94 6.22
CA ALA A 168 16.81 -12.98 5.47
C ALA A 168 16.87 -14.15 4.48
N THR A 169 16.29 -15.30 4.83
CA THR A 169 16.34 -16.54 4.03
C THR A 169 15.06 -16.73 3.20
N TYR A 170 15.11 -17.62 2.20
CA TYR A 170 13.94 -18.00 1.41
C TYR A 170 12.87 -18.67 2.29
N GLU A 171 13.32 -19.53 3.21
CA GLU A 171 12.50 -20.26 4.16
C GLU A 171 11.78 -19.32 5.12
N ASP A 172 12.47 -18.29 5.62
CA ASP A 172 11.85 -17.26 6.47
C ASP A 172 10.80 -16.46 5.73
N LYS A 173 11.06 -16.08 4.48
CA LYS A 173 10.07 -15.35 3.66
C LYS A 173 8.79 -16.16 3.51
N ILE A 174 8.89 -17.44 3.15
CA ILE A 174 7.72 -18.33 3.03
C ILE A 174 7.01 -18.47 4.37
N ARG A 175 7.74 -18.83 5.43
CA ARG A 175 7.17 -19.08 6.76
C ARG A 175 6.38 -17.88 7.27
N ILE A 176 6.95 -16.68 7.15
CA ILE A 176 6.33 -15.44 7.64
C ILE A 176 5.12 -15.07 6.76
N CYS A 177 5.28 -15.08 5.44
CA CYS A 177 4.17 -14.75 4.53
C CYS A 177 3.00 -15.73 4.65
N GLN A 178 3.28 -17.04 4.80
CA GLN A 178 2.26 -18.05 5.00
C GLN A 178 1.50 -17.84 6.32
N ARG A 179 2.21 -17.57 7.41
CA ARG A 179 1.58 -17.26 8.71
C ARG A 179 0.72 -16.01 8.61
N ALA A 180 1.23 -14.93 8.03
CA ALA A 180 0.48 -13.70 7.86
C ALA A 180 -0.76 -13.89 6.96
N TYR A 181 -0.64 -14.65 5.87
CA TYR A 181 -1.76 -14.99 4.99
C TYR A 181 -2.88 -15.71 5.75
N ARG A 182 -2.53 -16.71 6.57
CA ARG A 182 -3.50 -17.45 7.39
C ARG A 182 -4.22 -16.54 8.38
N ILE A 183 -3.50 -15.67 9.07
CA ILE A 183 -4.13 -14.70 9.99
C ILE A 183 -5.07 -13.76 9.21
N LEU A 184 -4.64 -13.24 8.06
CA LEU A 184 -5.46 -12.30 7.27
C LEU A 184 -6.73 -12.95 6.73
N VAL A 185 -6.62 -14.13 6.12
CA VAL A 185 -7.74 -14.79 5.44
C VAL A 185 -8.62 -15.57 6.41
N ASP A 186 -8.01 -16.42 7.24
CA ASP A 186 -8.76 -17.39 8.06
C ASP A 186 -9.32 -16.74 9.34
N GLU A 187 -8.71 -15.65 9.84
CA GLU A 187 -9.10 -15.02 11.11
C GLU A 187 -9.67 -13.61 10.96
N VAL A 188 -9.02 -12.73 10.17
CA VAL A 188 -9.45 -11.32 10.00
C VAL A 188 -10.54 -11.19 8.92
N GLY A 189 -10.54 -12.07 7.93
CA GLY A 189 -11.54 -12.08 6.84
C GLY A 189 -11.16 -11.21 5.64
N PHE A 190 -9.87 -11.09 5.32
CA PHE A 190 -9.44 -10.52 4.04
C PHE A 190 -9.91 -11.39 2.86
N PRO A 191 -10.20 -10.80 1.69
CA PRO A 191 -10.49 -11.57 0.48
C PRO A 191 -9.33 -12.51 0.11
N ALA A 192 -9.67 -13.77 -0.21
CA ALA A 192 -8.75 -14.78 -0.73
C ALA A 192 -8.65 -14.73 -2.26
#